data_AF-A0A946FG13-F1
#
_entry.id   AF-A0A946FG13-F1
#
_cell.length_a   1.000
_cell.length_b   1.000
_cell.length_c   1.000
_cell.angle_alpha   90.00
_cell.angle_beta   90.00
_cell.angle_gamma   90.00
#
_symmetry.space_group_name_H-M   'P 1'
#
loop_
_entity.id
_entity.type
_entity.pdbx_description
1 polymer ?
#
loop_
_entity_poly.entity_id
_entity_poly.type
_entity_poly.pdbx_seq_one_letter_code
_entity_poly.pdbx_strand_id
1 'polypeptide(L)'
;MIISHRHKFIFLKPFKVAGSSTEFALSSIVSKNDIVTNLSKDEEKKRHSLFGIKEQNNRLPLSKLLSGFSKQNKKDIRKLTWPKVFHPHCSAAEVKRYVGDDIWNEYKKISIIRNPWDYLLSFYYWNPSDQNRPEFKNLIFENRHLIGANNVHYHIDNECIIDAFIRYEHLLTDIDRLPIDSKQRIKVKQILENTSLKSGYRERDKHKELEMLNQTNFIDKAIEAFCALELQQFKYEKPKI
;
A
#
# COMPACT_ATOMS: atom_id res chain seq x y z
N MET A 1 2.86 5.83 0.21
CA MET A 1 1.74 6.77 0.51
C MET A 1 2.06 8.12 -0.15
N ILE A 2 1.05 8.81 -0.70
CA ILE A 2 1.19 10.15 -1.29
C ILE A 2 0.08 11.06 -0.76
N ILE A 3 0.40 12.32 -0.46
CA ILE A 3 -0.60 13.39 -0.26
C ILE A 3 -0.34 14.42 -1.34
N SER A 4 -1.21 14.47 -2.35
CA SER A 4 -1.10 15.44 -3.44
C SER A 4 -1.96 16.66 -3.16
N HIS A 5 -1.32 17.78 -2.85
CA HIS A 5 -2.01 19.05 -2.65
C HIS A 5 -2.45 19.65 -3.99
N ARG A 6 -1.68 19.40 -5.06
CA ARG A 6 -2.02 19.85 -6.42
C ARG A 6 -3.33 19.23 -6.92
N HIS A 7 -3.51 17.93 -6.72
CA HIS A 7 -4.66 17.18 -7.23
C HIS A 7 -5.68 16.82 -6.16
N LYS A 8 -5.48 17.30 -4.93
CA LYS A 8 -6.36 17.10 -3.76
C LYS A 8 -6.73 15.63 -3.55
N PHE A 9 -5.72 14.75 -3.52
CA PHE A 9 -5.92 13.34 -3.18
C PHE A 9 -4.92 12.83 -2.14
N ILE A 10 -5.31 11.78 -1.42
CA ILE A 10 -4.47 11.04 -0.48
C ILE A 10 -4.42 9.58 -0.93
N PHE A 11 -3.25 9.10 -1.34
CA PHE A 11 -3.03 7.70 -1.65
C PHE A 11 -2.55 6.93 -0.42
N LEU A 12 -3.47 6.20 0.19
CA LEU A 12 -3.22 5.29 1.30
C LEU A 12 -2.75 3.94 0.73
N LYS A 13 -1.63 3.42 1.23
CA LYS A 13 -0.91 2.30 0.61
C LYS A 13 -0.92 1.06 1.51
N PRO A 14 -1.77 0.07 1.19
CA PRO A 14 -1.81 -1.21 1.90
C PRO A 14 -0.65 -2.14 1.51
N PHE A 15 -0.51 -3.22 2.25
CA PHE A 15 0.51 -4.24 2.03
C PHE A 15 0.08 -5.21 0.92
N LYS A 16 1.06 -5.62 0.08
CA LYS A 16 0.91 -6.71 -0.92
C LYS A 16 -0.17 -6.54 -1.99
N VAL A 17 -0.60 -5.30 -2.23
CA VAL A 17 -1.62 -4.95 -3.23
C VAL A 17 -1.04 -4.21 -4.45
N ALA A 18 0.22 -4.45 -4.84
CA ALA A 18 0.94 -3.62 -5.84
C ALA A 18 1.11 -2.13 -5.46
N GLY A 19 1.01 -1.79 -4.18
CA GLY A 19 1.13 -0.42 -3.69
C GLY A 19 2.44 0.30 -4.07
N SER A 20 3.56 -0.42 -4.22
CA SER A 20 4.83 0.18 -4.67
C SER A 20 4.75 0.64 -6.13
N SER A 21 4.25 -0.19 -7.04
CA SER A 21 4.13 0.15 -8.47
C SER A 21 3.19 1.33 -8.68
N THR A 22 2.06 1.37 -7.97
CA THR A 22 1.12 2.49 -8.06
C THR A 22 1.65 3.77 -7.45
N GLU A 23 2.34 3.72 -6.29
CA GLU A 23 3.02 4.90 -5.74
C GLU A 23 4.06 5.44 -6.72
N PHE A 24 4.82 4.56 -7.36
CA PHE A 24 5.81 4.93 -8.36
C PHE A 24 5.16 5.63 -9.56
N ALA A 25 4.08 5.06 -10.11
CA ALA A 25 3.38 5.66 -11.25
C ALA A 25 2.71 6.99 -10.90
N LEU A 26 2.06 7.10 -9.74
CA LEU A 26 1.50 8.35 -9.23
C LEU A 26 2.57 9.41 -8.97
N SER A 27 3.80 9.00 -8.63
CA SER A 27 4.93 9.93 -8.47
C SER A 27 5.29 10.67 -9.78
N SER A 28 4.76 10.24 -10.94
CA SER A 28 4.97 10.95 -12.22
C SER A 28 4.14 12.23 -12.38
N ILE A 29 3.16 12.45 -11.49
CA ILE A 29 2.23 13.59 -11.55
C ILE A 29 2.24 14.49 -10.30
N VAL A 30 3.05 14.14 -9.28
CA VAL A 30 3.14 14.91 -8.03
C VAL A 30 3.85 16.25 -8.22
N SER A 31 3.53 17.20 -7.35
CA SER A 31 4.13 18.54 -7.29
C SER A 31 5.20 18.65 -6.21
N LYS A 32 6.01 19.72 -6.22
CA LYS A 32 7.06 19.98 -5.22
C LYS A 32 6.55 20.10 -3.77
N ASN A 33 5.28 20.46 -3.58
CA ASN A 33 4.68 20.65 -2.26
C ASN A 33 4.02 19.37 -1.74
N ASP A 34 3.82 18.37 -2.61
CA ASP A 34 3.17 17.12 -2.24
C ASP A 34 4.04 16.31 -1.28
N ILE A 35 3.41 15.52 -0.41
CA ILE A 35 4.13 14.60 0.49
C ILE A 35 4.22 13.26 -0.21
N VAL A 36 5.44 12.74 -0.31
CA VAL A 36 5.72 11.47 -0.99
C VAL A 36 6.63 10.65 -0.08
N THR A 37 6.21 9.44 0.29
CA THR A 37 7.02 8.56 1.12
C THR A 37 8.16 7.89 0.34
N ASN A 38 9.09 7.24 1.05
CA ASN A 38 10.15 6.49 0.40
C ASN A 38 9.67 5.12 -0.13
N LEU A 39 10.28 4.70 -1.23
CA LEU A 39 10.28 3.34 -1.76
C LEU A 39 11.56 2.61 -1.32
N SER A 40 11.82 1.41 -1.87
CA SER A 40 13.12 0.76 -1.70
C SER A 40 14.25 1.58 -2.35
N LYS A 41 15.52 1.30 -2.01
CA LYS A 41 16.66 2.07 -2.54
C LYS A 41 16.71 2.09 -4.08
N ASP A 42 16.50 0.92 -4.71
CA ASP A 42 16.53 0.80 -6.17
C ASP A 42 15.31 1.45 -6.82
N GLU A 43 14.14 1.34 -6.17
CA GLU A 43 12.90 2.00 -6.60
C GLU A 43 13.03 3.53 -6.51
N GLU A 44 13.62 4.08 -5.45
CA GLU A 44 13.91 5.51 -5.30
C GLU A 44 14.88 6.00 -6.38
N LYS A 45 15.95 5.25 -6.66
CA LYS A 45 16.91 5.61 -7.70
C LYS A 45 16.23 5.68 -9.06
N LYS A 46 15.38 4.70 -9.39
CA LYS A 46 14.58 4.71 -10.62
C LYS A 46 13.60 5.89 -10.64
N ARG A 47 12.95 6.19 -9.51
CA ARG A 47 11.98 7.29 -9.37
C ARG A 47 12.64 8.64 -9.65
N HIS A 48 13.81 8.85 -9.06
CA HIS A 48 14.59 10.06 -9.27
C HIS A 48 15.09 10.18 -10.72
N SER A 49 15.58 9.09 -11.30
CA SER A 49 16.05 9.07 -12.68
C SER A 49 14.96 9.37 -13.71
N LEU A 50 13.73 8.89 -13.50
CA LEU A 50 12.64 9.06 -14.47
C LEU A 50 11.83 10.35 -14.27
N PHE A 51 11.62 10.77 -13.02
CA PHE A 51 10.70 11.87 -12.71
C PHE A 51 11.39 13.08 -12.06
N GLY A 52 12.67 12.97 -11.69
CA GLY A 52 13.35 14.00 -10.90
C GLY A 52 12.87 14.08 -9.45
N ILE A 53 11.96 13.20 -9.03
CA ILE A 53 11.33 13.19 -7.70
C ILE A 53 11.97 12.13 -6.81
N LYS A 54 12.09 12.44 -5.52
CA LYS A 54 12.46 11.51 -4.45
C LYS A 54 11.48 11.68 -3.29
N GLU A 55 11.69 10.97 -2.20
CA GLU A 55 10.94 11.24 -0.98
C GLU A 55 11.03 12.73 -0.62
N GLN A 56 9.89 13.36 -0.39
CA GLN A 56 9.79 14.80 -0.17
C GLN A 56 8.70 15.13 0.85
N ASN A 57 8.91 16.23 1.57
CA ASN A 57 7.99 16.79 2.57
C ASN A 57 7.54 15.81 3.67
N ASN A 58 8.32 14.73 3.91
CA ASN A 58 8.01 13.67 4.88
C ASN A 58 8.89 13.74 6.14
N ARG A 59 9.50 14.89 6.45
CA ARG A 59 10.36 15.07 7.63
C ARG A 59 9.53 15.52 8.84
N LEU A 60 9.73 14.89 9.99
CA LEU A 60 8.99 15.23 11.20
C LEU A 60 9.32 16.68 11.62
N PRO A 61 8.32 17.55 11.82
CA PRO A 61 8.57 18.91 12.30
C PRO A 61 9.28 18.91 13.66
N LEU A 62 10.21 19.86 13.85
CA LEU A 62 11.00 19.95 15.09
C LEU A 62 10.12 20.12 16.35
N SER A 63 9.03 20.89 16.24
CA SER A 63 8.05 21.07 17.31
C SER A 63 7.45 19.74 17.79
N LYS A 64 7.09 18.84 16.86
CA LYS A 64 6.58 17.49 17.18
C LYS A 64 7.67 16.58 17.73
N LEU A 65 8.92 16.73 17.27
CA LEU A 65 10.05 15.97 17.79
C LEU A 65 10.34 16.29 19.27
N LEU A 66 10.23 17.55 19.66
CA LEU A 66 10.45 18.02 21.03
C LEU A 66 9.30 17.65 21.98
N SER A 67 8.07 17.49 21.46
CA SER A 67 6.89 17.12 22.25
C SER A 67 6.85 15.65 22.70
N GLY A 68 7.76 14.80 22.20
CA GLY A 68 7.86 13.40 22.64
C GLY A 68 8.86 12.58 21.83
N PHE A 69 9.87 12.03 22.50
CA PHE A 69 10.86 11.15 21.86
C PHE A 69 10.40 9.69 21.86
N SER A 70 9.76 9.24 20.78
CA SER A 70 9.53 7.82 20.55
C SER A 70 10.86 7.04 20.51
N LYS A 71 10.85 5.75 20.86
CA LYS A 71 12.05 4.88 20.75
C LYS A 71 12.61 4.87 19.33
N GLN A 72 11.77 5.01 18.31
CA GLN A 72 12.18 5.08 16.90
C GLN A 72 12.87 6.41 16.59
N ASN A 73 12.34 7.55 17.07
CA ASN A 73 12.95 8.87 16.88
C ASN A 73 14.37 8.91 17.47
N LYS A 74 14.57 8.30 18.65
CA LYS A 74 15.90 8.18 19.27
C LYS A 74 16.86 7.33 18.44
N LYS A 75 16.38 6.24 17.81
CA LYS A 75 17.20 5.41 16.91
C LYS A 75 17.59 6.15 15.64
N ASP A 76 16.65 6.88 15.03
CA ASP A 76 16.88 7.60 13.79
C ASP A 76 17.92 8.72 14.00
N ILE A 77 17.78 9.51 15.06
CA ILE A 77 18.76 10.56 15.42
C ILE A 77 20.14 9.96 15.74
N ARG A 78 20.20 8.83 16.46
CA ARG A 78 21.46 8.11 16.72
C ARG A 78 22.14 7.61 15.45
N LYS A 79 21.37 7.37 14.38
CA LYS A 79 21.88 7.02 13.04
C LYS A 79 22.12 8.24 12.15
N LEU A 80 22.06 9.45 12.71
CA LEU A 80 22.16 10.72 11.98
C LEU A 80 21.11 10.89 10.87
N THR A 81 19.95 10.24 11.02
CA THR A 81 18.82 10.35 10.11
C THR A 81 17.67 11.12 10.75
N TRP A 82 17.08 12.06 10.01
CA TRP A 82 15.96 12.84 10.54
C TRP A 82 14.68 11.97 10.59
N PRO A 83 13.95 11.94 11.71
CA PRO A 83 12.72 11.18 11.83
C PRO A 83 11.69 11.58 10.77
N LYS A 84 10.93 10.61 10.28
CA LYS A 84 9.92 10.83 9.24
C LYS A 84 8.54 11.03 9.85
N VAL A 85 7.67 11.77 9.17
CA VAL A 85 6.26 11.88 9.56
C VAL A 85 5.55 10.55 9.30
N PHE A 86 5.74 10.01 8.10
CA PHE A 86 5.00 8.85 7.62
C PHE A 86 5.92 7.71 7.21
N HIS A 87 5.55 6.51 7.65
CA HIS A 87 6.00 5.26 7.03
C HIS A 87 5.22 5.04 5.71
N PRO A 88 5.76 4.33 4.71
CA PRO A 88 5.06 4.08 3.43
C PRO A 88 3.69 3.40 3.57
N HIS A 89 3.51 2.64 4.65
CA HIS A 89 2.27 1.95 5.04
C HIS A 89 1.66 2.56 6.31
N CYS A 90 1.52 3.88 6.35
CA CYS A 90 0.87 4.58 7.45
C CYS A 90 -0.66 4.34 7.43
N SER A 91 -1.29 4.30 8.61
CA SER A 91 -2.74 4.13 8.74
C SER A 91 -3.51 5.38 8.29
N ALA A 92 -4.77 5.20 7.89
CA ALA A 92 -5.66 6.30 7.53
C ALA A 92 -5.84 7.29 8.69
N ALA A 93 -5.99 6.78 9.92
CA ALA A 93 -6.14 7.60 11.12
C ALA A 93 -4.93 8.48 11.41
N GLU A 94 -3.70 7.97 11.22
CA GLU A 94 -2.48 8.77 11.36
C GLU A 94 -2.41 9.89 10.32
N VAL A 95 -2.79 9.60 9.07
CA VAL A 95 -2.82 10.62 8.00
C VAL A 95 -3.87 11.68 8.31
N LYS A 96 -5.10 11.31 8.72
CA LYS A 96 -6.16 12.25 9.12
C LYS A 96 -5.69 13.19 10.23
N ARG A 97 -5.10 12.65 11.30
CA ARG A 97 -4.55 13.45 12.42
C ARG A 97 -3.46 14.42 11.98
N TYR A 98 -2.70 14.09 10.94
CA TYR A 98 -1.63 14.95 10.46
C TYR A 98 -2.15 16.08 9.57
N VAL A 99 -3.03 15.78 8.60
CA VAL A 99 -3.51 16.77 7.63
C VAL A 99 -4.60 17.68 8.19
N GLY A 100 -5.29 17.27 9.26
CA GLY A 100 -6.42 18.00 9.83
C GLY A 100 -7.71 17.81 9.03
N ASP A 101 -8.84 18.19 9.63
CA ASP A 101 -10.16 17.90 9.07
C ASP A 101 -10.43 18.66 7.76
N ASP A 102 -9.93 19.89 7.62
CA ASP A 102 -10.13 20.69 6.40
C ASP A 102 -9.59 19.99 5.16
N ILE A 103 -8.31 19.59 5.20
CA ILE A 103 -7.67 18.87 4.10
C ILE A 103 -8.28 17.47 3.95
N TRP A 104 -8.53 16.77 5.06
CA TRP A 104 -9.07 15.41 5.02
C TRP A 104 -10.45 15.34 4.35
N ASN A 105 -11.30 16.32 4.61
CA ASN A 105 -12.66 16.37 4.06
C ASN A 105 -12.66 16.85 2.60
N GLU A 106 -11.74 17.74 2.24
CA GLU A 106 -11.62 18.23 0.86
C GLU A 106 -10.98 17.19 -0.08
N TYR A 107 -10.00 16.40 0.41
CA TYR A 107 -9.19 15.55 -0.45
C TYR A 107 -9.86 14.19 -0.66
N LYS A 108 -9.73 13.68 -1.88
CA LYS A 108 -10.18 12.33 -2.24
C LYS A 108 -9.20 11.27 -1.73
N LYS A 109 -9.67 10.31 -0.94
CA LYS A 109 -8.88 9.19 -0.44
C LYS A 109 -8.91 8.08 -1.48
N ILE A 110 -7.74 7.65 -1.93
CA ILE A 110 -7.59 6.60 -2.93
C ILE A 110 -6.73 5.48 -2.36
N SER A 111 -7.05 4.23 -2.69
CA SER A 111 -6.26 3.09 -2.29
C SER A 111 -6.35 1.94 -3.28
N ILE A 112 -5.57 0.89 -3.06
CA ILE A 112 -5.61 -0.32 -3.88
C ILE A 112 -6.20 -1.44 -3.04
N ILE A 113 -7.01 -2.27 -3.66
CA ILE A 113 -7.56 -3.47 -3.06
C ILE A 113 -7.19 -4.69 -3.89
N ARG A 114 -7.10 -5.83 -3.20
CA ARG A 114 -6.75 -7.12 -3.78
C ARG A 114 -7.51 -8.20 -3.03
N ASN A 115 -7.81 -9.28 -3.72
CA ASN A 115 -8.38 -10.47 -3.11
C ASN A 115 -7.58 -10.90 -1.85
N PRO A 116 -8.27 -11.14 -0.70
CA PRO A 116 -7.63 -11.48 0.57
C PRO A 116 -6.67 -12.68 0.51
N TRP A 117 -7.11 -13.79 -0.09
CA TRP A 117 -6.30 -14.99 -0.24
C TRP A 117 -5.08 -14.72 -1.13
N ASP A 118 -5.26 -13.92 -2.18
CA ASP A 118 -4.22 -13.61 -3.15
C ASP A 118 -3.11 -12.69 -2.57
N TYR A 119 -3.45 -11.76 -1.68
CA TYR A 119 -2.42 -10.94 -1.02
C TYR A 119 -1.63 -11.75 0.02
N LEU A 120 -2.23 -12.75 0.67
CA LEU A 120 -1.53 -13.66 1.58
C LEU A 120 -0.55 -14.56 0.83
N LEU A 121 -0.93 -15.10 -0.33
CA LEU A 121 0.00 -15.75 -1.25
C LEU A 121 1.14 -14.80 -1.64
N SER A 122 0.79 -13.57 -2.00
CA SER A 122 1.81 -12.55 -2.32
C SER A 122 2.73 -12.22 -1.13
N PHE A 123 2.25 -12.36 0.11
CA PHE A 123 3.08 -12.22 1.30
C PHE A 123 4.08 -13.36 1.42
N TYR A 124 3.59 -14.61 1.31
CA TYR A 124 4.42 -15.82 1.36
C TYR A 124 5.58 -15.78 0.37
N TYR A 125 5.32 -15.38 -0.88
CA TYR A 125 6.35 -15.35 -1.91
C TYR A 125 7.34 -14.19 -1.81
N TRP A 126 7.05 -13.12 -1.07
CA TRP A 126 7.78 -11.86 -1.18
C TRP A 126 9.26 -11.93 -0.76
N ASN A 127 9.67 -12.86 0.11
CA ASN A 127 11.06 -13.02 0.51
C ASN A 127 11.62 -14.37 0.03
N PRO A 128 12.03 -14.51 -1.24
CA PRO A 128 12.50 -15.78 -1.82
C PRO A 128 13.81 -16.28 -1.23
N SER A 129 14.60 -15.39 -0.60
CA SER A 129 15.93 -15.71 -0.07
C SER A 129 15.90 -16.48 1.26
N ASP A 130 14.72 -16.79 1.77
CA ASP A 130 14.55 -17.57 3.00
C ASP A 130 14.63 -19.07 2.67
N GLN A 131 15.84 -19.63 2.79
CA GLN A 131 16.10 -21.05 2.54
C GLN A 131 15.34 -21.98 3.50
N ASN A 132 14.87 -21.46 4.65
CA ASN A 132 14.14 -22.19 5.66
C ASN A 132 12.66 -21.78 5.71
N ARG A 133 12.11 -21.30 4.59
CA ARG A 133 10.71 -20.85 4.54
C ARG A 133 9.78 -21.99 4.99
N PRO A 134 8.98 -21.79 6.05
CA PRO A 134 7.97 -22.76 6.46
C PRO A 134 6.94 -22.98 5.35
N GLU A 135 6.25 -24.11 5.38
CA GLU A 135 5.08 -24.32 4.53
C GLU A 135 4.08 -23.16 4.65
N PHE A 136 3.38 -22.84 3.55
CA PHE A 136 2.41 -21.74 3.51
C PHE A 136 1.45 -21.76 4.69
N LYS A 137 0.91 -22.94 5.01
CA LYS A 137 0.00 -23.16 6.14
C LYS A 137 0.59 -22.67 7.48
N ASN A 138 1.82 -23.09 7.78
CA ASN A 138 2.49 -22.76 9.04
C ASN A 138 2.86 -21.29 9.11
N LEU A 139 3.42 -20.75 8.02
CA LEU A 139 3.76 -19.34 7.92
C LEU A 139 2.54 -18.44 8.12
N ILE A 140 1.41 -18.77 7.50
CA ILE A 140 0.16 -18.00 7.67
C ILE A 140 -0.41 -18.18 9.09
N PHE A 141 -0.33 -19.37 9.69
CA PHE A 141 -0.78 -19.59 11.07
C PHE A 141 -0.01 -18.72 12.08
N GLU A 142 1.31 -18.66 11.95
CA GLU A 142 2.17 -17.80 12.76
C GLU A 142 1.90 -16.31 12.51
N ASN A 143 1.60 -15.96 11.25
CA ASN A 143 1.34 -14.59 10.81
C ASN A 143 -0.15 -14.26 10.64
N ARG A 144 -1.04 -14.93 11.39
CA ARG A 144 -2.51 -14.75 11.28
C ARG A 144 -2.99 -13.31 11.52
N HIS A 145 -2.20 -12.50 12.22
CA HIS A 145 -2.44 -11.07 12.42
C HIS A 145 -2.40 -10.26 11.11
N LEU A 146 -1.87 -10.83 10.01
CA LEU A 146 -1.89 -10.22 8.68
C LEU A 146 -3.27 -10.28 8.02
N ILE A 147 -4.16 -11.15 8.48
CA ILE A 147 -5.54 -11.26 7.99
C ILE A 147 -6.28 -9.98 8.40
N GLY A 148 -6.77 -9.22 7.43
CA GLY A 148 -7.40 -7.92 7.68
C GLY A 148 -6.44 -6.80 8.10
N ALA A 149 -5.12 -7.01 8.11
CA ALA A 149 -4.16 -5.98 8.48
C ALA A 149 -4.23 -4.72 7.60
N ASN A 150 -4.74 -4.86 6.37
CA ASN A 150 -4.94 -3.73 5.46
C ASN A 150 -6.10 -2.81 5.87
N ASN A 151 -6.99 -3.22 6.80
CA ASN A 151 -8.13 -2.42 7.25
C ASN A 151 -7.72 -1.07 7.82
N VAL A 152 -6.55 -0.96 8.45
CA VAL A 152 -6.04 0.30 9.00
C VAL A 152 -5.80 1.37 7.93
N HIS A 153 -5.73 0.98 6.65
CA HIS A 153 -5.62 1.90 5.52
C HIS A 153 -6.97 2.24 4.89
N TYR A 154 -7.98 1.40 5.11
CA TYR A 154 -9.30 1.55 4.47
C TYR A 154 -10.34 2.16 5.40
N HIS A 155 -10.20 1.96 6.71
CA HIS A 155 -11.22 2.30 7.69
C HIS A 155 -10.71 3.28 8.77
N ILE A 156 -11.63 4.13 9.23
CA ILE A 156 -11.52 4.89 10.48
C ILE A 156 -12.85 4.69 11.21
N ASP A 157 -12.82 4.36 12.50
CA ASP A 157 -14.02 4.12 13.31
C ASP A 157 -14.99 3.09 12.68
N ASN A 158 -14.43 2.05 12.06
CA ASN A 158 -15.12 0.98 11.32
C ASN A 158 -15.86 1.41 10.03
N GLU A 159 -15.72 2.66 9.60
CA GLU A 159 -16.28 3.13 8.33
C GLU A 159 -15.24 3.15 7.24
N CYS A 160 -15.60 2.72 6.02
CA CYS A 160 -14.71 2.76 4.87
C CYS A 160 -14.55 4.22 4.40
N ILE A 161 -13.32 4.74 4.48
CA ILE A 161 -13.02 6.15 4.17
C ILE A 161 -12.50 6.38 2.74
N ILE A 162 -12.40 5.33 1.92
CA ILE A 162 -11.80 5.39 0.59
C ILE A 162 -12.85 5.79 -0.44
N ASP A 163 -12.59 6.90 -1.14
CA ASP A 163 -13.44 7.42 -2.21
C ASP A 163 -13.29 6.62 -3.52
N ALA A 164 -12.07 6.15 -3.85
CA ALA A 164 -11.83 5.37 -5.05
C ALA A 164 -10.81 4.25 -4.83
N PHE A 165 -11.23 3.02 -5.12
CA PHE A 165 -10.37 1.86 -5.12
C PHE A 165 -9.84 1.55 -6.52
N ILE A 166 -8.56 1.21 -6.55
CA ILE A 166 -7.90 0.56 -7.69
C ILE A 166 -7.87 -0.93 -7.38
N ARG A 167 -8.48 -1.77 -8.20
CA ARG A 167 -8.39 -3.23 -8.02
C ARG A 167 -7.10 -3.75 -8.63
N TYR A 168 -6.43 -4.66 -7.94
CA TYR A 168 -5.16 -5.24 -8.36
C TYR A 168 -5.23 -5.91 -9.75
N GLU A 169 -6.34 -6.58 -10.04
CA GLU A 169 -6.60 -7.26 -11.31
C GLU A 169 -7.07 -6.30 -12.43
N HIS A 170 -7.36 -5.05 -12.09
CA HIS A 170 -7.87 -4.01 -12.99
C HIS A 170 -7.12 -2.69 -12.84
N LEU A 171 -5.80 -2.74 -12.55
CA LEU A 171 -4.99 -1.56 -12.24
C LEU A 171 -5.18 -0.44 -13.26
N LEU A 172 -5.05 -0.75 -14.56
CA LEU A 172 -5.07 0.24 -15.63
C LEU A 172 -6.45 0.88 -15.85
N THR A 173 -7.52 0.09 -15.81
CA THR A 173 -8.87 0.60 -16.01
C THR A 173 -9.34 1.40 -14.80
N ASP A 174 -8.96 0.99 -13.59
CA ASP A 174 -9.38 1.69 -12.38
C ASP A 174 -8.62 3.02 -12.16
N ILE A 175 -7.50 3.28 -12.87
CA ILE A 175 -6.89 4.63 -12.93
C ILE A 175 -7.88 5.69 -13.45
N ASP A 176 -8.85 5.32 -14.28
CA ASP A 176 -9.84 6.26 -14.81
C ASP A 176 -10.78 6.83 -13.75
N ARG A 177 -10.86 6.19 -12.57
CA ARG A 177 -11.66 6.65 -11.44
C ARG A 177 -10.91 7.66 -10.56
N LEU A 178 -9.62 7.87 -10.81
CA LEU A 178 -8.82 8.78 -9.98
C LEU A 178 -9.17 10.26 -10.26
N PRO A 179 -9.10 11.12 -9.23
CA PRO A 179 -9.44 12.54 -9.31
C PRO A 179 -8.33 13.37 -9.98
N ILE A 180 -7.88 12.94 -11.15
CA ILE A 180 -6.79 13.54 -11.94
C ILE A 180 -7.25 13.71 -13.39
N ASP A 181 -6.64 14.64 -14.12
CA ASP A 181 -7.05 14.93 -15.51
C ASP A 181 -6.72 13.78 -16.48
N SER A 182 -7.30 13.81 -17.68
CA SER A 182 -7.12 12.75 -18.69
C SER A 182 -5.67 12.57 -19.14
N LYS A 183 -4.90 13.66 -19.27
CA LYS A 183 -3.47 13.60 -19.65
C LYS A 183 -2.65 12.91 -18.57
N GLN A 184 -2.94 13.21 -17.30
CA GLN A 184 -2.32 12.59 -16.14
C GLN A 184 -2.69 11.11 -16.02
N ARG A 185 -3.94 10.73 -16.25
CA ARG A 185 -4.36 9.31 -16.29
C ARG A 185 -3.58 8.53 -17.34
N ILE A 186 -3.48 9.05 -18.56
CA ILE A 186 -2.70 8.43 -19.65
C ILE A 186 -1.23 8.24 -19.20
N LYS A 187 -0.61 9.30 -18.66
CA LYS A 187 0.76 9.22 -18.16
C LYS A 187 0.94 8.15 -17.07
N VAL A 188 0.04 8.12 -16.08
CA VAL A 188 0.10 7.13 -14.98
C VAL A 188 -0.07 5.69 -15.52
N LYS A 189 -1.00 5.47 -16.45
CA LYS A 189 -1.21 4.15 -17.08
C LYS A 189 0.03 3.70 -17.86
N GLN A 190 0.61 4.57 -18.69
CA GLN A 190 1.83 4.26 -19.44
C GLN A 190 2.99 3.86 -18.51
N ILE A 191 3.15 4.54 -17.37
CA ILE A 191 4.19 4.17 -16.40
C ILE A 191 3.88 2.81 -15.74
N LEU A 192 2.61 2.54 -15.39
CA LEU A 192 2.20 1.26 -14.80
C LEU A 192 2.42 0.09 -15.76
N GLU A 193 2.10 0.25 -17.04
CA GLU A 193 2.32 -0.78 -18.08
C GLU A 193 3.80 -1.11 -18.23
N ASN A 194 4.65 -0.08 -18.22
CA ASN A 194 6.09 -0.23 -18.46
C ASN A 194 6.91 -0.49 -17.19
N THR A 195 6.28 -0.47 -16.01
CA THR A 195 6.98 -0.60 -14.74
C THR A 195 6.29 -1.59 -13.82
N SER A 196 6.88 -2.78 -13.72
CA SER A 196 6.52 -3.74 -12.69
C SER A 196 7.56 -3.70 -11.57
N LEU A 197 7.22 -3.04 -10.46
CA LEU A 197 8.04 -3.08 -9.25
C LEU A 197 7.71 -4.33 -8.44
N LYS A 198 8.75 -4.94 -7.86
CA LYS A 198 8.64 -6.15 -7.03
C LYS A 198 7.91 -7.32 -7.73
N SER A 199 8.06 -7.44 -9.06
CA SER A 199 7.69 -8.66 -9.79
C SER A 199 8.78 -9.71 -9.74
N GLY A 200 8.39 -10.97 -9.98
CA GLY A 200 9.33 -12.09 -10.09
C GLY A 200 9.56 -12.86 -8.79
N TYR A 201 9.04 -12.37 -7.66
CA TYR A 201 9.13 -13.09 -6.37
C TYR A 201 8.20 -14.30 -6.27
N ARG A 202 7.08 -14.26 -6.99
CA ARG A 202 6.01 -15.27 -6.93
C ARG A 202 6.15 -16.25 -8.09
N GLU A 203 6.32 -17.51 -7.73
CA GLU A 203 6.19 -18.65 -8.63
C GLU A 203 4.73 -18.71 -9.08
N ARG A 204 4.44 -18.45 -10.36
CA ARG A 204 3.07 -18.36 -10.87
C ARG A 204 2.52 -19.74 -11.28
N ASP A 205 2.65 -20.73 -10.39
CA ASP A 205 2.00 -22.02 -10.55
C ASP A 205 0.63 -21.98 -9.89
N LYS A 206 -0.42 -21.85 -10.71
CA LYS A 206 -1.81 -21.77 -10.23
C LYS A 206 -2.23 -23.03 -9.48
N HIS A 207 -1.81 -24.21 -9.92
CA HIS A 207 -2.23 -25.46 -9.30
C HIS A 207 -1.64 -25.58 -7.90
N LYS A 208 -0.35 -25.27 -7.76
CA LYS A 208 0.35 -25.23 -6.47
C LYS A 208 -0.24 -24.20 -5.52
N GLU A 209 -0.55 -23.00 -6.00
CA GLU A 209 -1.17 -21.95 -5.19
C GLU A 209 -2.57 -22.34 -4.69
N LEU A 210 -3.37 -22.97 -5.54
CA LEU A 210 -4.69 -23.48 -5.17
C LEU A 210 -4.58 -24.59 -4.13
N GLU A 211 -3.61 -25.50 -4.28
CA GLU A 211 -3.33 -26.53 -3.28
C GLU A 211 -2.94 -25.91 -1.93
N MET A 212 -2.05 -24.91 -1.92
CA MET A 212 -1.67 -24.18 -0.70
C MET A 212 -2.89 -23.53 -0.02
N LEU A 213 -3.77 -22.90 -0.79
CA LEU A 213 -4.99 -22.29 -0.26
C LEU A 213 -5.99 -23.32 0.28
N ASN A 214 -6.11 -24.48 -0.36
CA ASN A 214 -6.98 -25.57 0.08
C ASN A 214 -6.47 -26.22 1.38
N GLN A 215 -5.15 -26.34 1.55
CA GLN A 215 -4.54 -26.83 2.79
C GLN A 215 -4.66 -25.85 3.97
N THR A 216 -5.06 -24.60 3.69
CA THR A 216 -5.11 -23.48 4.64
C THR A 216 -6.54 -23.01 4.92
N ASN A 217 -7.55 -23.90 4.86
CA ASN A 217 -8.96 -23.52 5.07
C ASN A 217 -9.27 -22.90 6.45
N PHE A 218 -8.39 -23.08 7.45
CA PHE A 218 -8.58 -22.52 8.79
C PHE A 218 -8.61 -20.98 8.81
N ILE A 219 -8.11 -20.30 7.78
CA ILE A 219 -8.16 -18.83 7.70
C ILE A 219 -9.45 -18.29 7.10
N ASP A 220 -10.27 -19.14 6.46
CA ASP A 220 -11.41 -18.68 5.67
C ASP A 220 -12.41 -17.91 6.55
N LYS A 221 -12.70 -18.41 7.76
CA LYS A 221 -13.54 -17.71 8.74
C LYS A 221 -12.94 -16.39 9.24
N ALA A 222 -11.62 -16.31 9.36
CA ALA A 222 -10.96 -15.06 9.72
C ALA A 222 -11.05 -14.04 8.57
N ILE A 223 -10.90 -14.48 7.32
CA ILE A 223 -11.11 -13.63 6.14
C ILE A 223 -12.56 -13.15 6.06
N GLU A 224 -13.53 -14.03 6.28
CA GLU A 224 -14.96 -13.66 6.34
C GLU A 224 -15.22 -12.58 7.40
N ALA A 225 -14.59 -12.69 8.58
CA ALA A 225 -14.78 -11.74 9.68
C ALA A 225 -14.06 -10.40 9.47
N PHE A 226 -12.81 -10.44 8.98
CA PHE A 226 -11.96 -9.24 8.94
C PHE A 226 -11.87 -8.56 7.57
N CYS A 227 -12.21 -9.24 6.48
CA CYS A 227 -12.10 -8.68 5.12
C CYS A 227 -13.49 -8.43 4.50
N ALA A 228 -14.46 -7.97 5.32
CA ALA A 228 -15.84 -7.80 4.87
C ALA A 228 -15.96 -6.83 3.69
N LEU A 229 -15.16 -5.77 3.66
CA LEU A 229 -15.07 -4.82 2.55
C LEU A 229 -14.76 -5.54 1.22
N GLU A 230 -13.68 -6.33 1.21
CA GLU A 230 -13.22 -7.11 0.07
C GLU A 230 -14.30 -8.08 -0.43
N LEU A 231 -14.96 -8.80 0.48
CA LEU A 231 -15.94 -9.82 0.11
C LEU A 231 -17.27 -9.21 -0.32
N GLN A 232 -17.76 -8.19 0.38
CA GLN A 232 -19.11 -7.65 0.16
C GLN A 232 -19.15 -6.62 -0.96
N GLN A 233 -18.19 -5.68 -1.00
CA GLN A 233 -18.17 -4.61 -2.00
C GLN A 233 -17.56 -5.09 -3.31
N PHE A 234 -16.46 -5.85 -3.25
CA PHE A 234 -15.71 -6.27 -4.44
C PHE A 234 -16.04 -7.69 -4.90
N LYS A 235 -16.87 -8.41 -4.14
CA LYS A 235 -17.29 -9.79 -4.47
C LYS A 235 -16.09 -10.72 -4.64
N TYR A 236 -15.01 -10.49 -3.88
CA TYR A 236 -13.88 -11.39 -3.91
C TYR A 236 -14.25 -12.73 -3.29
N GLU A 237 -13.90 -13.80 -3.98
CA GLU A 237 -14.09 -15.17 -3.51
C GLU A 237 -12.73 -15.87 -3.37
N LYS A 238 -12.69 -16.91 -2.55
CA LYS A 238 -11.54 -17.79 -2.50
C LYS A 238 -11.30 -18.39 -3.90
N PRO A 239 -10.07 -18.30 -4.44
CA PRO A 239 -9.73 -18.98 -5.69
C PRO A 239 -10.04 -20.49 -5.61
N LYS A 240 -10.69 -21.03 -6.64
CA LYS A 240 -11.06 -22.45 -6.77
C LYS A 240 -10.33 -23.07 -7.96
N ILE A 241 -10.14 -24.40 -7.91
CA ILE A 241 -9.67 -25.22 -9.03
C ILE A 241 -10.71 -25.18 -10.15
#